data_AF-A0A9W8YY77-F1
#
_entry.id   AF-A0A9W8YY77-F1
#
_cell.length_a   1.000
_cell.length_b   1.000
_cell.length_c   1.000
_cell.angle_alpha   90.00
_cell.angle_beta   90.00
_cell.angle_gamma   90.00
#
_symmetry.space_group_name_H-M   'P 1'
#
loop_
_entity.id
_entity.type
_entity.pdbx_description
1 polymer ?
#
loop_
_entity_poly.entity_id
_entity_poly.type
_entity_poly.pdbx_seq_one_letter_code
_entity_poly.pdbx_strand_id
1 'polypeptide(L)'
;MVYIAYTFPSPAEGYENAAPLPEEVSEDGKSLKNPETGVLSKAYEAFIDPLEKGRRGGFDIHIYYTQSQMEYARQLYDRIRREFPELRIYRFWDKPVVRGVHPLVGDLARRALGAGASEHYRGGRGLLSEAELRNHTQRATWMGEKVPLDVSMFLKWRQKEIEEKEKGKQGA
;
A
#
# COMPACT_ATOMS: atom_id res chain seq x y z
N MET A 1 15.25 16.52 -14.22
CA MET A 1 14.47 15.53 -13.46
C MET A 1 14.87 14.15 -13.93
N VAL A 2 15.55 13.36 -13.09
CA VAL A 2 15.84 11.94 -13.41
C VAL A 2 14.61 11.14 -13.00
N TYR A 3 13.84 10.66 -13.97
CA TYR A 3 12.79 9.68 -13.72
C TYR A 3 13.46 8.33 -13.50
N ILE A 4 13.39 7.77 -12.29
CA ILE A 4 13.77 6.38 -12.06
C ILE A 4 12.68 5.52 -12.72
N ALA A 5 12.99 4.96 -13.88
CA ALA A 5 12.15 3.94 -14.51
C ALA A 5 12.30 2.64 -13.70
N TYR A 6 11.27 2.31 -12.92
CA TYR A 6 11.22 1.03 -12.22
C TYR A 6 10.84 -0.06 -13.21
N THR A 7 11.74 -1.01 -13.43
CA THR A 7 11.47 -2.22 -14.21
C THR A 7 10.86 -3.27 -13.29
N PHE A 8 9.68 -3.76 -13.66
CA PHE A 8 9.07 -4.91 -13.02
C PHE A 8 9.43 -6.17 -13.81
N PRO A 9 9.54 -7.33 -13.14
CA PRO A 9 9.53 -8.60 -13.85
C PRO A 9 8.27 -8.73 -14.70
N SER A 10 8.36 -9.51 -15.77
CA SER A 10 7.19 -9.82 -16.59
C SER A 10 6.14 -10.54 -15.73
N PRO A 11 4.85 -10.18 -15.82
CA PRO A 11 3.80 -10.98 -15.19
C PRO A 11 3.74 -12.42 -15.71
N ALA A 12 4.33 -12.68 -16.87
CA ALA A 12 4.48 -14.02 -17.44
C ALA A 12 5.75 -14.75 -16.99
N GLU A 13 6.53 -14.18 -16.06
CA GLU A 13 7.75 -14.82 -15.55
C GLU A 13 7.41 -16.20 -14.95
N GLY A 14 8.13 -17.23 -15.40
CA GLY A 14 7.88 -18.63 -15.05
C GLY A 14 6.82 -19.33 -15.92
N TYR A 15 6.17 -18.61 -16.84
CA TYR A 15 5.15 -19.13 -17.76
C TYR A 15 5.48 -18.81 -19.23
N GLU A 16 6.69 -18.38 -19.55
CA GLU A 16 7.08 -17.86 -20.86
C GLU A 16 6.90 -18.89 -22.00
N ASN A 17 6.99 -20.17 -21.67
CA ASN A 17 6.82 -21.29 -22.60
C ASN A 17 5.60 -22.16 -22.26
N ALA A 18 4.69 -21.66 -21.42
CA ALA A 18 3.48 -22.39 -21.07
C ALA A 18 2.57 -22.54 -22.30
N ALA A 19 1.85 -23.66 -22.38
CA ALA A 19 0.82 -23.83 -23.39
C ALA A 19 -0.29 -22.77 -23.19
N PRO A 20 -0.95 -22.34 -24.28
CA PRO A 20 -2.09 -21.43 -24.17
C PRO A 20 -3.19 -22.05 -23.30
N LEU A 21 -3.82 -21.21 -22.47
CA LEU A 21 -4.93 -21.63 -21.63
C LEU A 21 -6.18 -21.90 -22.48
N PRO A 22 -7.05 -22.84 -22.07
CA PRO A 22 -8.30 -23.11 -22.76
C PRO A 22 -9.30 -21.95 -22.61
N GLU A 23 -10.15 -21.75 -23.62
CA GLU A 23 -11.23 -20.75 -23.62
C GLU A 23 -12.60 -21.38 -23.30
N GLU A 24 -12.63 -22.64 -22.86
CA GLU A 24 -13.88 -23.33 -22.52
C GLU A 24 -14.55 -22.70 -21.30
N VAL A 25 -15.85 -22.43 -21.42
CA VAL A 25 -16.66 -21.85 -20.34
C VAL A 25 -17.10 -22.95 -19.37
N SER A 26 -17.04 -22.63 -18.07
CA SER A 26 -17.50 -23.48 -16.98
C SER A 26 -19.03 -23.63 -16.96
N GLU A 27 -19.54 -24.51 -16.09
CA GLU A 27 -20.98 -24.80 -15.95
C GLU A 27 -21.81 -23.58 -15.50
N ASP A 28 -21.19 -22.58 -14.87
CA ASP A 28 -21.83 -21.32 -14.50
C ASP A 28 -22.14 -20.39 -15.69
N GLY A 29 -21.67 -20.74 -16.88
CA GLY A 29 -21.86 -19.99 -18.13
C GLY A 29 -21.08 -18.68 -18.19
N LYS A 30 -20.15 -18.41 -17.27
CA LYS A 30 -19.41 -17.13 -17.16
C LYS A 30 -17.92 -17.28 -16.93
N SER A 31 -17.48 -18.24 -16.12
CA SER A 31 -16.06 -18.45 -15.82
C SER A 31 -15.39 -19.33 -16.88
N LEU A 32 -14.07 -19.21 -17.02
CA LEU A 32 -13.28 -20.11 -17.86
C LEU A 32 -12.76 -21.30 -17.04
N LYS A 33 -12.71 -22.48 -17.67
CA LYS A 33 -12.09 -23.65 -17.06
C LYS A 33 -10.58 -23.46 -17.01
N ASN A 34 -10.02 -23.34 -15.80
CA ASN A 34 -8.58 -23.27 -15.61
C ASN A 34 -8.01 -24.69 -15.40
N PRO A 35 -6.85 -25.03 -15.97
CA PRO A 35 -6.18 -26.29 -15.69
C PRO A 35 -5.88 -26.46 -14.21
N GLU A 36 -6.23 -27.61 -13.63
CA GLU A 36 -5.91 -27.92 -12.24
C GLU A 36 -4.41 -28.22 -12.10
N THR A 37 -3.75 -27.50 -11.21
CA THR A 37 -2.33 -27.71 -10.89
C THR A 37 -2.12 -28.65 -9.70
N GLY A 38 -3.19 -28.95 -8.94
CA GLY A 38 -3.12 -29.70 -7.69
C GLY A 38 -2.44 -28.97 -6.51
N VAL A 39 -1.97 -27.74 -6.72
CA VAL A 39 -1.27 -26.93 -5.71
C VAL A 39 -1.82 -25.51 -5.70
N LEU A 40 -2.03 -24.95 -4.51
CA LEU A 40 -2.48 -23.56 -4.35
C LEU A 40 -1.34 -22.57 -4.61
N SER A 41 -1.71 -21.35 -5.00
CA SER A 41 -0.75 -20.26 -5.11
C SER A 41 -0.11 -19.95 -3.75
N LYS A 42 1.21 -19.72 -3.75
CA LYS A 42 1.95 -19.27 -2.56
C LYS A 42 1.43 -17.94 -2.00
N ALA A 43 0.70 -17.17 -2.79
CA ALA A 43 0.07 -15.91 -2.36
C ALA A 43 -0.94 -16.07 -1.22
N TYR A 44 -1.49 -17.27 -1.02
CA TYR A 44 -2.37 -17.57 0.12
C TYR A 44 -1.62 -17.69 1.45
N GLU A 45 -0.32 -17.96 1.41
CA GLU A 45 0.51 -18.20 2.61
C GLU A 45 1.38 -16.99 2.96
N ALA A 46 1.81 -16.22 1.96
CA ALA A 46 2.68 -15.07 2.16
C ALA A 46 2.52 -14.03 1.05
N PHE A 47 2.91 -12.79 1.36
CA PHE A 47 3.04 -11.77 0.33
C PHE A 47 4.03 -12.21 -0.75
N ILE A 48 3.63 -12.03 -2.01
CA ILE A 48 4.51 -12.28 -3.17
C ILE A 48 5.54 -11.15 -3.28
N ASP A 49 6.70 -11.46 -3.87
CA ASP A 49 7.66 -10.40 -4.15
C ASP A 49 7.07 -9.42 -5.17
N PRO A 50 7.35 -8.11 -5.03
CA PRO A 50 8.38 -7.50 -4.20
C PRO A 50 7.88 -6.95 -2.85
N LEU A 51 6.71 -7.39 -2.35
CA LEU A 51 6.14 -6.87 -1.12
C LEU A 51 6.99 -7.22 0.12
N GLU A 52 6.95 -6.32 1.11
CA GLU A 52 7.64 -6.47 2.38
C GLU A 52 7.00 -7.58 3.22
N LYS A 53 7.81 -8.53 3.70
CA LYS A 53 7.34 -9.70 4.47
C LYS A 53 7.76 -9.63 5.94
N GLY A 54 8.51 -8.59 6.30
CA GLY A 54 8.99 -8.36 7.66
C GLY A 54 7.90 -7.83 8.59
N ARG A 55 8.32 -7.41 9.79
CA ARG A 55 7.42 -6.94 10.87
C ARG A 55 6.51 -5.77 10.48
N ARG A 56 6.86 -4.99 9.45
CA ARG A 56 6.00 -3.90 8.96
C ARG A 56 4.77 -4.43 8.21
N GLY A 57 4.85 -5.63 7.63
CA GLY A 57 3.82 -6.19 6.75
C GLY A 57 3.87 -5.62 5.35
N GLY A 58 3.12 -6.25 4.43
CA GLY A 58 3.04 -5.86 3.03
C GLY A 58 2.12 -4.67 2.76
N PHE A 59 1.28 -4.28 3.72
CA PHE A 59 0.38 -3.13 3.60
C PHE A 59 0.13 -2.45 4.96
N ASP A 60 -0.14 -1.15 4.93
CA ASP A 60 -0.78 -0.43 6.04
C ASP A 60 -2.18 0.03 5.60
N ILE A 61 -3.16 -0.04 6.50
CA ILE A 61 -4.53 0.44 6.28
C ILE A 61 -4.75 1.69 7.11
N HIS A 62 -5.14 2.78 6.47
CA HIS A 62 -5.48 4.06 7.08
C HIS A 62 -6.97 4.31 6.93
N ILE A 63 -7.70 4.41 8.04
CA ILE A 63 -9.12 4.77 8.05
C ILE A 63 -9.23 6.27 8.33
N TYR A 64 -9.70 7.02 7.34
CA TYR A 64 -9.94 8.45 7.46
C TYR A 64 -11.41 8.71 7.78
N TYR A 65 -11.64 9.64 8.71
CA TYR A 65 -12.97 10.04 9.15
C TYR A 65 -13.01 11.53 9.48
N THR A 66 -14.20 12.12 9.43
CA THR A 66 -14.45 13.50 9.89
C THR A 66 -14.80 13.54 11.37
N GLN A 67 -14.77 14.73 11.96
CA GLN A 67 -15.25 14.94 13.33
C GLN A 67 -16.70 14.42 13.53
N SER A 68 -17.59 14.57 12.53
CA SER A 68 -18.96 14.06 12.61
C SER A 68 -19.07 12.54 12.54
N GLN A 69 -18.04 11.85 12.07
CA GLN A 69 -17.96 10.38 11.96
C GLN A 69 -17.19 9.73 13.11
N MET A 70 -16.68 10.52 14.07
CA MET A 70 -15.76 10.05 15.11
C MET A 70 -16.32 8.88 15.93
N GLU A 71 -17.61 8.93 16.28
CA GLU A 71 -18.25 7.86 17.06
C GLU A 71 -18.27 6.54 16.29
N TYR A 72 -18.67 6.56 15.01
CA TYR A 72 -18.64 5.39 14.14
C TYR A 72 -17.21 4.86 13.95
N ALA A 73 -16.24 5.75 13.72
CA ALA A 73 -14.84 5.37 13.56
C ALA A 73 -14.29 4.71 14.83
N ARG A 74 -14.72 5.16 16.02
CA ARG A 74 -14.34 4.56 17.30
C ARG A 74 -14.92 3.16 17.48
N GLN A 75 -16.19 2.97 17.14
CA GLN A 75 -16.84 1.66 17.18
C GLN A 75 -16.20 0.68 16.18
N LEU A 76 -15.87 1.15 14.98
CA LEU A 76 -15.15 0.36 13.98
C LEU A 76 -13.75 -0.03 14.46
N TYR A 77 -13.02 0.92 15.06
CA TYR A 77 -11.71 0.67 15.67
C TYR A 77 -11.77 -0.43 16.74
N ASP A 78 -12.76 -0.35 17.64
CA ASP A 78 -12.95 -1.36 18.69
C ASP A 78 -13.34 -2.72 18.11
N ARG A 79 -14.19 -2.74 17.08
CA ARG A 79 -14.59 -3.97 16.39
C ARG A 79 -13.40 -4.65 15.70
N ILE A 80 -12.61 -3.92 14.93
CA ILE A 80 -11.42 -4.47 14.25
C ILE A 80 -10.45 -5.07 15.27
N ARG A 81 -10.22 -4.40 16.40
CA ARG A 81 -9.36 -4.92 17.47
C ARG A 81 -9.88 -6.20 18.12
N ARG A 82 -11.18 -6.42 18.12
CA ARG A 82 -11.82 -7.63 18.67
C ARG A 82 -11.83 -8.77 17.66
N GLU A 83 -12.10 -8.47 16.40
CA GLU A 83 -12.19 -9.47 15.32
C GLU A 83 -10.81 -9.92 14.83
N PHE A 84 -9.81 -9.03 14.85
CA PHE A 84 -8.47 -9.27 14.30
C PHE A 84 -7.36 -8.91 15.31
N PRO A 85 -7.27 -9.60 16.46
CA PRO A 85 -6.26 -9.33 17.49
C PRO A 85 -4.81 -9.54 17.01
N GLU A 86 -4.61 -10.27 15.91
CA GLU A 86 -3.32 -10.49 15.25
C GLU A 86 -2.80 -9.27 14.48
N LEU A 87 -3.66 -8.31 14.16
CA LEU A 87 -3.26 -7.10 13.44
C LEU A 87 -2.50 -6.13 14.34
N ARG A 88 -1.44 -5.54 13.80
CA ARG A 88 -0.73 -4.43 14.44
C ARG A 88 -1.53 -3.13 14.28
N ILE A 89 -2.37 -2.85 15.25
CA ILE A 89 -3.26 -1.67 15.24
C ILE A 89 -2.67 -0.56 16.10
N TYR A 90 -2.48 0.63 15.51
CA TYR A 90 -1.99 1.81 16.23
C TYR A 90 -3.08 2.46 17.09
N ARG A 91 -2.71 3.45 17.90
CA ARG A 91 -3.68 4.22 18.69
C ARG A 91 -4.71 4.91 17.80
N PHE A 92 -5.93 5.03 18.31
CA PHE A 92 -6.94 5.91 17.74
C PHE A 92 -6.51 7.37 17.89
N TRP A 93 -6.71 8.18 16.86
CA TRP A 93 -6.26 9.56 16.81
C TRP A 93 -7.43 10.52 16.67
N ASP A 94 -7.91 11.05 17.79
CA ASP A 94 -9.01 12.01 17.85
C ASP A 94 -8.69 13.40 17.25
N LYS A 95 -7.42 13.65 16.94
CA LYS A 95 -6.92 14.87 16.30
C LYS A 95 -6.02 14.53 15.12
N PRO A 96 -5.93 15.41 14.11
CA PRO A 96 -4.97 15.25 13.02
C PRO A 96 -3.55 15.06 13.56
N VAL A 97 -2.87 14.02 13.09
CA VAL A 97 -1.51 13.73 13.51
C VAL A 97 -0.57 14.46 12.57
N VAL A 98 0.41 15.19 13.10
CA VAL A 98 1.39 15.93 12.28
C VAL A 98 2.55 15.00 11.84
N ARG A 99 2.59 13.76 12.32
CA ARG A 99 3.58 12.73 11.95
C ARG A 99 2.97 11.70 11.01
N GLY A 100 3.43 11.64 9.76
CA GLY A 100 2.99 10.68 8.73
C GLY A 100 2.31 11.34 7.54
N VAL A 101 1.71 10.50 6.68
CA VAL A 101 0.89 10.93 5.54
C VAL A 101 -0.53 11.14 6.01
N HIS A 102 -1.02 12.35 5.90
CA HIS A 102 -2.35 12.73 6.36
C HIS A 102 -3.08 13.48 5.26
N PRO A 103 -4.42 13.52 5.30
CA PRO A 103 -5.18 14.35 4.38
C PRO A 103 -4.67 15.79 4.33
N LEU A 104 -4.57 16.35 3.11
CA LEU A 104 -3.96 17.65 2.82
C LEU A 104 -4.67 18.82 3.50
N VAL A 105 -5.91 18.62 3.94
CA VAL A 105 -6.74 19.66 4.54
C VAL A 105 -7.64 19.04 5.60
N GLY A 106 -7.48 19.45 6.86
CA GLY A 106 -8.34 19.04 7.98
C GLY A 106 -9.83 19.38 7.81
N ASP A 107 -10.16 20.26 6.85
CA ASP A 107 -11.52 20.73 6.56
C ASP A 107 -12.16 20.15 5.28
N LEU A 108 -11.39 19.51 4.39
CA LEU A 108 -11.85 19.09 3.05
C LEU A 108 -12.16 17.59 2.97
N ALA A 109 -12.09 16.86 4.09
CA ALA A 109 -12.63 15.51 4.23
C ALA A 109 -14.17 15.50 4.33
N ARG A 110 -14.88 16.47 3.75
CA ARG A 110 -16.29 16.72 4.07
C ARG A 110 -17.29 15.65 3.60
N ARG A 111 -16.90 14.54 2.94
CA ARG A 111 -17.91 13.66 2.33
C ARG A 111 -17.82 12.13 2.42
N ALA A 112 -16.77 11.48 2.90
CA ALA A 112 -16.89 10.04 3.14
C ALA A 112 -15.91 9.46 4.16
N LEU A 113 -16.35 8.36 4.75
CA LEU A 113 -15.45 7.36 5.32
C LEU A 113 -14.65 6.77 4.15
N GLY A 114 -13.34 6.97 4.16
CA GLY A 114 -12.42 6.42 3.17
C GLY A 114 -11.34 5.62 3.87
N ALA A 115 -11.03 4.44 3.35
CA ALA A 115 -9.90 3.65 3.81
C ALA A 115 -8.87 3.54 2.68
N GLY A 116 -7.64 3.99 2.95
CA GLY A 116 -6.51 3.83 2.04
C GLY A 116 -5.64 2.67 2.48
N ALA A 117 -5.29 1.77 1.57
CA ALA A 117 -4.28 0.74 1.78
C ALA A 117 -3.03 1.09 0.97
N SER A 118 -1.88 1.19 1.63
CA SER A 118 -0.59 1.47 0.97
C SER A 118 0.24 0.20 0.93
N GLU A 119 0.60 -0.27 -0.25
CA GLU A 119 1.48 -1.43 -0.42
C GLU A 119 2.94 -1.09 -0.09
N HIS A 120 3.57 -1.85 0.79
CA HIS A 120 4.99 -1.73 1.10
C HIS A 120 5.80 -2.67 0.22
N TYR A 121 6.54 -2.10 -0.72
CA TYR A 121 7.53 -2.84 -1.49
C TYR A 121 8.85 -2.84 -0.75
N ARG A 122 9.55 -3.98 -0.77
CA ARG A 122 10.94 -4.10 -0.34
C ARG A 122 11.75 -3.04 -1.10
N GLY A 123 12.57 -2.28 -0.37
CA GLY A 123 13.36 -1.20 -0.94
C GLY A 123 14.20 -1.68 -2.12
N GLY A 124 13.81 -1.32 -3.33
CA GLY A 124 14.66 -1.47 -4.51
C GLY A 124 15.88 -0.56 -4.42
N ARG A 125 16.76 -0.62 -5.43
CA ARG A 125 17.86 0.36 -5.58
C ARG A 125 17.26 1.78 -5.67
N GLY A 126 17.24 2.54 -4.58
CA GLY A 126 16.54 3.83 -4.50
C GLY A 126 16.60 4.51 -3.13
N LEU A 127 15.93 5.66 -3.00
CA LEU A 127 15.75 6.39 -1.74
C LEU A 127 14.53 5.84 -0.97
N LEU A 128 14.64 5.68 0.36
CA LEU A 128 13.53 5.17 1.17
C LEU A 128 12.33 6.12 1.11
N SER A 129 12.61 7.43 1.16
CA SER A 129 11.62 8.49 0.97
C SER A 129 10.84 8.39 -0.36
N GLU A 130 11.49 7.99 -1.44
CA GLU A 130 10.86 7.83 -2.75
C GLU A 130 9.96 6.60 -2.81
N ALA A 131 10.39 5.49 -2.20
CA ALA A 131 9.57 4.29 -2.07
C ALA A 131 8.32 4.56 -1.23
N GLU A 132 8.46 5.23 -0.09
CA GLU A 132 7.33 5.58 0.78
C GLU A 132 6.34 6.53 0.10
N LEU A 133 6.84 7.57 -0.60
CA LEU A 133 5.99 8.47 -1.39
C LEU A 133 5.16 7.68 -2.41
N ARG A 134 5.80 6.74 -3.11
CA ARG A 134 5.13 5.92 -4.12
C ARG A 134 4.09 4.98 -3.52
N ASN A 135 4.41 4.35 -2.39
CA ASN A 135 3.52 3.44 -1.67
C ASN A 135 2.20 4.14 -1.29
N HIS A 136 2.27 5.42 -0.91
CA HIS A 136 1.10 6.21 -0.49
C HIS A 136 0.40 6.98 -1.64
N THR A 137 0.97 6.97 -2.86
CA THR A 137 0.42 7.72 -4.00
C THR A 137 0.04 6.82 -5.17
N GLN A 138 1.04 6.18 -5.80
CA GLN A 138 0.86 5.39 -7.02
C GLN A 138 0.42 3.95 -6.73
N ARG A 139 0.70 3.43 -5.53
CA ARG A 139 0.40 2.05 -5.10
C ARG A 139 -0.68 1.99 -4.01
N ALA A 140 -1.32 3.12 -3.75
CA ALA A 140 -2.37 3.20 -2.76
C ALA A 140 -3.70 2.80 -3.38
N THR A 141 -4.37 1.82 -2.79
CA THR A 141 -5.74 1.43 -3.12
C THR A 141 -6.70 2.14 -2.15
N TRP A 142 -7.84 2.59 -2.66
CA TRP A 142 -8.84 3.32 -1.87
C TRP A 142 -10.16 2.56 -1.84
N MET A 143 -10.71 2.42 -0.63
CA MET A 143 -12.06 1.94 -0.37
C MET A 143 -12.91 3.15 0.05
N GLY A 144 -13.86 3.54 -0.80
CA GLY A 144 -14.67 4.76 -0.60
C GLY A 144 -14.10 5.97 -1.35
N GLU A 145 -14.40 7.17 -0.86
CA GLU A 145 -13.95 8.42 -1.50
C GLU A 145 -12.45 8.62 -1.29
N LYS A 146 -11.73 8.92 -2.38
CA LYS A 146 -10.30 9.23 -2.32
C LYS A 146 -10.08 10.59 -1.68
N VAL A 147 -9.24 10.62 -0.65
CA VAL A 147 -8.89 11.87 0.04
C VAL A 147 -7.52 12.36 -0.43
N PRO A 148 -7.35 13.65 -0.78
CA PRO A 148 -6.04 14.22 -1.09
C PRO A 148 -5.10 14.11 0.11
N LEU A 149 -3.85 13.68 -0.10
CA LEU A 149 -2.86 13.45 0.96
C LEU A 149 -1.74 14.51 0.93
N ASP A 150 -1.39 15.07 2.09
CA ASP A 150 -0.17 15.84 2.29
C ASP A 150 1.05 14.93 2.23
N VAL A 151 1.79 15.05 1.12
CA VAL A 151 3.03 14.32 0.86
C VAL A 151 4.27 15.19 1.10
N SER A 152 4.11 16.41 1.63
CA SER A 152 5.22 17.36 1.83
C SER A 152 6.32 16.80 2.71
N MET A 153 5.97 15.97 3.70
CA MET A 153 6.93 15.28 4.56
C MET A 153 7.86 14.36 3.77
N PHE A 154 7.34 13.58 2.82
CA PHE A 154 8.16 12.71 1.99
C PHE A 154 9.11 13.48 1.10
N LEU A 155 8.66 14.61 0.56
CA LEU A 155 9.51 15.49 -0.24
C LEU A 155 10.66 16.07 0.59
N LYS A 156 10.40 16.47 1.84
CA LYS A 156 11.43 16.95 2.78
C LYS A 156 12.42 15.84 3.16
N TRP A 157 11.93 14.63 3.43
CA TRP A 157 12.79 13.48 3.72
C TRP A 157 13.67 13.11 2.53
N ARG A 158 13.11 13.15 1.31
CA ARG A 158 13.87 12.91 0.08
C ARG A 158 15.01 13.91 -0.09
N GLN A 159 14.73 15.19 0.13
CA GLN A 159 15.75 16.23 0.07
C GLN A 159 16.89 15.95 1.05
N LYS A 160 16.55 15.59 2.30
CA LYS A 160 17.53 15.28 3.33
C LYS A 160 18.40 14.05 2.97
N GLU A 161 17.79 12.97 2.47
CA GLU A 161 18.54 11.77 2.07
C GLU A 161 19.49 12.04 0.89
N ILE A 162 19.12 12.94 -0.04
CA ILE A 162 20.00 13.37 -1.13
C ILE A 162 21.21 14.12 -0.55
N GLU A 163 20.98 15.10 0.32
CA GLU A 163 22.04 15.90 0.95
C GLU A 163 23.02 15.02 1.76
N GLU A 164 22.51 14.04 2.51
CA GLU A 164 23.33 13.10 3.27
C GLU A 164 24.19 12.21 2.34
N LYS A 165 23.64 11.74 1.22
CA LYS A 165 24.39 10.98 0.21
C LYS A 165 25.46 11.82 -0.49
N GLU A 166 25.21 13.09 -0.75
CA GLU A 166 26.18 13.99 -1.37
C GLU A 166 27.34 14.32 -0.41
N LYS A 167 27.04 14.59 0.87
CA LYS A 167 28.06 14.79 1.92
C LYS A 167 28.95 13.56 2.11
N GLY A 168 28.36 12.37 2.10
CA GLY A 168 29.10 11.11 2.21
C GLY A 168 30.05 10.83 1.05
N LYS A 169 29.80 11.40 -0.14
CA LYS A 169 30.69 11.30 -1.31
C LYS A 169 31.83 12.33 -1.32
N GLN A 170 31.66 13.45 -0.64
CA GLN A 170 32.68 14.51 -0.55
C GLN A 170 33.70 14.29 0.57
N GLY A 171 33.38 13.43 1.55
CA GLY A 171 34.26 13.07 2.65
C GLY A 171 35.00 11.73 2.48
N ALA A 172 34.98 11.13 1.28
CA ALA A 172 35.61 9.85 0.95
C ALA A 172 36.71 10.03 -0.10
#